data_AF-A0A7S0Y427-F1
#
_entry.id   AF-A0A7S0Y427-F1
#
_cell.length_a   1.000
_cell.length_b   1.000
_cell.length_c   1.000
_cell.angle_alpha   90.00
_cell.angle_beta   90.00
_cell.angle_gamma   90.00
#
_symmetry.space_group_name_H-M   'P 1'
#
loop_
_entity.id
_entity.type
_entity.pdbx_description
1 polymer ?
#
loop_
_entity_poly.entity_id
_entity_poly.type
_entity_poly.pdbx_seq_one_letter_code
_entity_poly.pdbx_strand_id
1 'polypeptide(L)'
;GTAVWKENEDVLTVFGEEVFTVMLVTASSSIDSGIRMDSLQALTRLCYYMEREPLERVLDLDSVTEVISSLLSSEGASARHIALTLVHVLMVKLDGSILQLLTREGIVCTIQNMSKSSSPPAKASSSSSRHSTSSSEVSERHVESMVKYVVQTHLGAAGAGGKG
;
A
#
# COMPACT_ATOMS: atom_id res chain seq x y z
N GLY A 1 -24.63 13.12 -22.25
CA GLY A 1 -23.97 12.71 -20.99
C GLY A 1 -22.52 12.34 -21.23
N THR A 2 -22.25 11.24 -21.92
CA THR A 2 -20.90 10.66 -22.11
C THR A 2 -20.04 11.33 -23.18
N ALA A 3 -20.64 12.02 -24.16
CA ALA A 3 -19.90 12.68 -25.24
C ALA A 3 -19.00 13.84 -24.75
N VAL A 4 -19.50 14.65 -23.81
CA VAL A 4 -18.76 15.80 -23.26
C VAL A 4 -17.50 15.36 -22.52
N TRP A 5 -17.55 14.22 -21.81
CA TRP A 5 -16.37 13.69 -21.10
C TRP A 5 -15.29 13.18 -22.06
N LYS A 6 -15.71 12.62 -23.20
CA LYS A 6 -14.78 12.11 -24.22
C LYS A 6 -14.12 13.24 -25.02
N GLU A 7 -14.83 14.34 -25.23
CA GLU A 7 -14.30 15.54 -25.88
C GLU A 7 -13.27 16.30 -25.01
N ASN A 8 -13.26 16.05 -23.70
CA ASN A 8 -12.39 16.73 -22.74
C ASN A 8 -11.42 15.76 -22.04
N GLU A 9 -11.09 14.63 -22.67
CA GLU A 9 -10.25 13.58 -22.08
C GLU A 9 -8.86 14.11 -21.64
N ASP A 10 -8.26 15.01 -22.43
CA ASP A 10 -6.98 15.65 -22.10
C ASP A 10 -7.08 16.51 -20.82
N VAL A 11 -8.16 17.28 -20.69
CA VAL A 11 -8.40 18.13 -19.52
C VAL A 11 -8.62 17.29 -18.26
N LEU A 12 -9.34 16.18 -18.38
CA LEU A 12 -9.56 15.25 -17.28
C LEU A 12 -8.27 14.55 -16.86
N THR A 13 -7.40 14.24 -17.82
CA THR A 13 -6.08 13.63 -17.56
C THR A 13 -5.20 14.60 -16.77
N VAL A 14 -5.07 15.85 -17.23
CA VAL A 14 -4.32 16.89 -16.51
C VAL A 14 -4.91 17.15 -15.12
N PHE A 15 -6.24 17.20 -15.00
CA PHE A 15 -6.88 17.36 -13.70
C PHE A 15 -6.55 16.19 -12.75
N GLY A 16 -6.58 14.95 -13.24
CA GLY A 16 -6.21 13.78 -12.45
C GLY A 16 -4.77 13.82 -11.95
N GLU A 17 -3.85 14.30 -12.78
CA GLU A 17 -2.43 14.47 -12.45
C GLU A 17 -2.19 15.54 -11.38
N GLU A 18 -2.87 16.68 -11.50
CA GLU A 18 -2.82 17.74 -10.49
C GLU A 18 -3.40 17.26 -9.15
N VAL A 19 -4.55 16.57 -9.18
CA VAL A 19 -5.15 15.99 -7.98
C VAL A 19 -4.21 14.96 -7.35
N PHE A 20 -3.58 14.10 -8.15
CA PHE A 20 -2.59 13.14 -7.67
C PHE A 20 -1.45 13.84 -6.92
N THR A 21 -0.86 14.85 -7.55
CA THR A 21 0.27 15.60 -7.00
C THR A 21 -0.11 16.26 -5.67
N VAL A 22 -1.28 16.91 -5.60
CA VAL A 22 -1.77 17.54 -4.37
C VAL A 22 -2.02 16.51 -3.28
N MET A 23 -2.59 15.34 -3.62
CA MET A 23 -2.81 14.28 -2.64
C MET A 23 -1.49 13.72 -2.11
N LEU A 24 -0.46 13.56 -2.96
CA LEU A 24 0.86 13.05 -2.56
C LEU A 24 1.54 14.01 -1.59
N VAL A 25 1.58 15.30 -1.94
CA VAL A 25 2.14 16.34 -1.06
C VAL A 25 1.39 16.39 0.27
N THR A 26 0.05 16.30 0.24
CA THR A 26 -0.77 16.32 1.46
C THR A 26 -0.50 15.09 2.34
N ALA A 27 -0.37 13.90 1.74
CA ALA A 27 -0.06 12.67 2.44
C ALA A 27 1.33 12.70 3.11
N SER A 28 2.30 13.39 2.53
CA SER A 28 3.64 13.50 3.10
C SER A 28 3.79 14.63 4.12
N SER A 29 3.08 15.75 3.94
CA SER A 29 3.29 16.98 4.74
C SER A 29 2.23 17.23 5.82
N SER A 30 1.08 16.53 5.79
CA SER A 30 0.01 16.78 6.75
C SER A 30 0.37 16.31 8.15
N ILE A 31 0.37 17.26 9.09
CA ILE A 31 0.50 17.01 10.53
C ILE A 31 -0.77 16.31 11.06
N ASP A 32 -1.93 16.67 10.51
CA ASP A 32 -3.20 16.03 10.88
C ASP A 32 -3.24 14.61 10.34
N SER A 33 -3.35 13.65 11.26
CA SER A 33 -3.34 12.23 10.91
C SER A 33 -4.60 11.78 10.17
N GLY A 34 -5.74 12.45 10.34
CA GLY A 34 -6.96 12.15 9.59
C GLY A 34 -6.80 12.55 8.12
N ILE A 35 -6.43 13.81 7.88
CA ILE A 35 -6.16 14.34 6.54
C ILE A 35 -5.07 13.53 5.83
N ARG A 36 -4.01 13.14 6.56
CA ARG A 36 -2.95 12.28 6.02
C ARG A 36 -3.50 10.92 5.57
N MET A 37 -4.33 10.28 6.38
CA MET A 37 -4.89 8.97 6.04
C MET A 37 -5.91 9.05 4.90
N ASP A 38 -6.72 10.10 4.85
CA ASP A 38 -7.70 10.32 3.78
C ASP A 38 -7.03 10.60 2.44
N SER A 39 -5.98 11.43 2.44
CA SER A 39 -5.17 11.68 1.24
C SER A 39 -4.45 10.42 0.74
N LEU A 40 -3.94 9.58 1.64
CA LEU A 40 -3.34 8.28 1.28
C LEU A 40 -4.35 7.30 0.67
N GLN A 41 -5.59 7.26 1.19
CA GLN A 41 -6.66 6.47 0.58
C GLN A 41 -7.02 7.00 -0.81
N ALA A 42 -7.10 8.32 -0.96
CA ALA A 42 -7.35 8.96 -2.25
C ALA A 42 -6.24 8.64 -3.26
N LEU A 43 -4.97 8.76 -2.86
CA LEU A 43 -3.81 8.38 -3.68
C LEU A 43 -3.89 6.94 -4.17
N THR A 44 -4.20 6.01 -3.28
CA THR A 44 -4.30 4.60 -3.64
C THR A 44 -5.38 4.38 -4.70
N ARG A 45 -6.52 5.07 -4.60
CA ARG A 45 -7.59 5.03 -5.61
C ARG A 45 -7.15 5.69 -6.92
N LEU A 46 -6.47 6.83 -6.87
CA LEU A 46 -5.95 7.50 -8.06
C LEU A 46 -4.93 6.60 -8.79
N CYS A 47 -3.97 6.00 -8.09
CA CYS A 47 -3.04 5.00 -8.67
C CYS A 47 -3.79 3.87 -9.37
N TYR A 48 -4.90 3.40 -8.79
CA TYR A 48 -5.69 2.31 -9.34
C TYR A 48 -6.41 2.72 -10.63
N TYR A 49 -7.04 3.90 -10.66
CA TYR A 49 -7.85 4.35 -11.79
C TYR A 49 -7.06 5.05 -12.90
N MET A 50 -5.92 5.68 -12.59
CA MET A 50 -5.10 6.35 -13.60
C MET A 50 -4.45 5.34 -14.54
N GLU A 51 -4.40 5.67 -15.83
CA GLU A 51 -3.65 4.91 -16.81
C GLU A 51 -2.13 4.99 -16.54
N ARG A 52 -1.39 4.04 -17.08
CA ARG A 52 0.05 3.90 -16.82
C ARG A 52 0.83 5.16 -17.18
N GLU A 53 0.62 5.70 -18.38
CA GLU A 53 1.40 6.84 -18.88
C GLU A 53 1.17 8.12 -18.04
N PRO A 54 -0.06 8.55 -17.73
CA PRO A 54 -0.30 9.63 -16.77
C PRO A 54 0.28 9.36 -15.37
N LEU A 55 0.16 8.12 -14.87
CA LEU A 55 0.69 7.76 -13.56
C LEU A 55 2.22 7.90 -13.52
N GLU A 56 2.94 7.37 -14.51
CA GLU A 56 4.40 7.48 -14.61
C GLU A 56 4.89 8.93 -14.68
N ARG A 57 4.07 9.87 -15.18
CA ARG A 57 4.42 11.30 -15.23
C ARG A 57 4.37 11.99 -13.86
N VAL A 58 3.48 11.57 -12.96
CA VAL A 58 3.28 12.21 -11.64
C VAL A 58 3.88 11.44 -10.48
N LEU A 59 4.26 10.19 -10.71
CA LEU A 59 4.73 9.31 -9.66
C LEU A 59 6.19 9.62 -9.31
N ASP A 60 6.40 10.44 -8.27
CA ASP A 60 7.69 10.55 -7.62
C ASP A 60 7.97 9.27 -6.81
N LEU A 61 8.73 8.37 -7.44
CA LEU A 61 9.04 7.05 -6.91
C LEU A 61 9.70 7.09 -5.53
N ASP A 62 10.62 8.03 -5.30
CA ASP A 62 11.33 8.11 -4.02
C ASP A 62 10.34 8.52 -2.91
N SER A 63 9.56 9.58 -3.13
CA SER A 63 8.51 10.02 -2.20
C SER A 63 7.48 8.92 -1.91
N VAL A 64 7.04 8.19 -2.93
CA VAL A 64 6.06 7.10 -2.77
C VAL A 64 6.64 5.96 -1.95
N THR A 65 7.90 5.59 -2.17
CA THR A 65 8.54 4.52 -1.38
C THR A 65 8.78 4.91 0.08
N GLU A 66 9.11 6.17 0.35
CA GLU A 66 9.21 6.70 1.72
C GLU A 66 7.85 6.59 2.44
N VAL A 67 6.77 7.02 1.78
CA VAL A 67 5.40 6.91 2.28
C VAL A 67 5.04 5.46 2.59
N ILE A 68 5.31 4.53 1.66
CA ILE A 68 5.02 3.10 1.87
C ILE A 68 5.80 2.56 3.08
N SER A 69 7.10 2.87 3.18
CA SER A 69 7.96 2.40 4.26
C SER A 69 7.48 2.90 5.62
N SER A 70 7.10 4.18 5.70
CA SER A 70 6.51 4.80 6.88
C SER A 70 5.22 4.12 7.31
N LEU A 71 4.32 3.84 6.36
CA LEU A 71 3.03 3.19 6.64
C LEU A 71 3.19 1.73 7.06
N LEU A 72 4.12 0.98 6.46
CA LEU A 72 4.40 -0.39 6.85
C LEU A 72 4.97 -0.48 8.27
N SER A 73 5.71 0.54 8.69
CA SER A 73 6.27 0.65 10.05
C SER A 73 5.24 1.11 11.09
N SER A 74 4.02 1.48 10.66
CA SER A 74 2.96 1.91 11.57
C SER A 74 2.32 0.75 12.32
N GLU A 75 2.02 0.96 13.60
CA GLU A 75 1.25 0.01 14.41
C GLU A 75 -0.19 -0.16 13.88
N GLY A 76 -0.75 0.85 13.21
CA GLY A 76 -2.14 0.87 12.76
C GLY A 76 -2.41 -0.07 11.58
N ALA A 77 -3.35 -1.00 11.76
CA ALA A 77 -3.80 -1.90 10.70
C ALA A 77 -4.23 -1.17 9.41
N SER A 78 -4.93 -0.03 9.54
CA SER A 78 -5.35 0.77 8.38
C SER A 78 -4.18 1.35 7.59
N ALA A 79 -3.12 1.80 8.26
CA ALA A 79 -1.92 2.33 7.61
C ALA A 79 -1.20 1.22 6.84
N ARG A 80 -0.99 0.06 7.48
CA ARG A 80 -0.39 -1.12 6.83
C ARG A 80 -1.23 -1.61 5.65
N HIS A 81 -2.57 -1.65 5.79
CA HIS A 81 -3.48 -2.02 4.71
C HIS A 81 -3.34 -1.09 3.50
N ILE A 82 -3.30 0.22 3.71
CA ILE A 82 -3.10 1.20 2.63
C ILE A 82 -1.75 0.98 1.96
N ALA A 83 -0.67 0.78 2.72
CA ALA A 83 0.66 0.53 2.17
C ALA A 83 0.70 -0.72 1.29
N LEU A 84 0.12 -1.82 1.77
CA LEU A 84 0.04 -3.09 1.02
C LEU A 84 -0.80 -2.94 -0.25
N THR A 85 -1.89 -2.18 -0.17
CA THR A 85 -2.74 -1.90 -1.33
C THR A 85 -2.00 -1.04 -2.35
N LEU A 86 -1.29 -0.01 -1.91
CA LEU A 86 -0.48 0.84 -2.78
C LEU A 86 0.63 0.04 -3.46
N VAL A 87 1.36 -0.79 -2.71
CA VAL A 87 2.35 -1.73 -3.28
C VAL A 87 1.71 -2.63 -4.32
N HIS A 88 0.57 -3.26 -4.01
CA HIS A 88 -0.12 -4.13 -4.96
C HIS A 88 -0.48 -3.39 -6.26
N VAL A 89 -1.07 -2.20 -6.16
CA VAL A 89 -1.50 -1.40 -7.32
C VAL A 89 -0.29 -1.00 -8.17
N LEU A 90 0.78 -0.52 -7.55
CA LEU A 90 1.98 -0.10 -8.27
C LEU A 90 2.65 -1.28 -8.99
N MET A 91 2.71 -2.46 -8.34
CA MET A 91 3.26 -3.67 -8.96
C MET A 91 2.41 -4.17 -10.14
N VAL A 92 1.10 -3.95 -10.11
CA VAL A 92 0.21 -4.26 -11.26
C VAL A 92 0.38 -3.23 -12.38
N LYS A 93 0.59 -1.95 -12.06
CA LYS A 93 0.58 -0.84 -13.03
C LYS A 93 1.92 -0.59 -13.73
N LEU A 94 3.03 -0.78 -13.02
CA LEU A 94 4.37 -0.30 -13.43
C LEU A 94 5.33 -1.43 -13.84
N ASP A 95 4.82 -2.65 -14.02
CA ASP A 95 5.60 -3.86 -14.33
C ASP A 95 6.78 -4.10 -13.36
N GLY A 96 7.85 -4.76 -13.82
CA GLY A 96 8.98 -5.18 -12.99
C GLY A 96 9.93 -4.08 -12.50
N SER A 97 9.81 -2.83 -12.99
CA SER A 97 10.71 -1.73 -12.59
C SER A 97 10.51 -1.34 -11.12
N ILE A 98 9.25 -1.32 -10.67
CA ILE A 98 8.92 -0.98 -9.28
C ILE A 98 9.41 -2.06 -8.30
N LEU A 99 9.43 -3.34 -8.70
CA LEU A 99 9.90 -4.40 -7.81
C LEU A 99 11.37 -4.22 -7.41
N GLN A 100 12.23 -3.83 -8.36
CA GLN A 100 13.65 -3.57 -8.08
C GLN A 100 13.80 -2.42 -7.09
N LEU A 101 13.01 -1.35 -7.26
CA LEU A 101 13.00 -0.20 -6.36
C LEU A 101 12.52 -0.59 -4.95
N LEU A 102 11.36 -1.26 -4.84
CA LEU A 102 10.82 -1.71 -3.55
C LEU A 102 11.77 -2.67 -2.83
N THR A 103 12.55 -3.44 -3.58
CA THR A 103 13.60 -4.29 -3.00
C THR A 103 14.75 -3.46 -2.45
N ARG A 104 15.21 -2.45 -3.20
CA ARG A 104 16.28 -1.52 -2.80
C ARG A 104 15.92 -0.78 -1.51
N GLU A 105 14.69 -0.30 -1.39
CA GLU A 105 14.18 0.41 -0.21
C GLU A 105 13.81 -0.52 0.96
N GLY A 106 14.05 -1.84 0.83
CA GLY A 106 13.78 -2.82 1.90
C GLY A 106 12.30 -3.15 2.12
N ILE A 107 11.38 -2.54 1.38
CA ILE A 107 9.92 -2.75 1.47
C ILE A 107 9.56 -4.22 1.27
N VAL A 108 10.17 -4.87 0.28
CA VAL A 108 9.96 -6.31 0.01
C VAL A 108 10.33 -7.16 1.21
N CYS A 109 11.48 -6.86 1.85
CA CYS A 109 11.93 -7.57 3.05
C CYS A 109 10.95 -7.37 4.22
N THR A 110 10.49 -6.14 4.42
CA THR A 110 9.49 -5.80 5.44
C THR A 110 8.20 -6.61 5.26
N ILE A 111 7.64 -6.62 4.05
CA ILE A 111 6.40 -7.37 3.76
C ILE A 111 6.60 -8.88 3.96
N GLN A 112 7.73 -9.43 3.54
CA GLN A 112 8.06 -10.85 3.77
C GLN A 112 8.24 -11.19 5.25
N ASN A 113 8.78 -10.27 6.06
CA ASN A 113 8.92 -10.49 7.49
C ASN A 113 7.56 -10.42 8.20
N MET A 114 6.66 -9.54 7.75
CA MET A 114 5.28 -9.49 8.24
C MET A 114 4.54 -10.81 8.00
N SER A 115 4.79 -11.49 6.87
CA SER A 115 4.17 -12.79 6.59
C SER A 115 4.65 -13.89 7.55
N LYS A 116 5.93 -13.85 7.95
CA LYS A 116 6.56 -14.81 8.87
C LYS A 116 6.17 -14.57 10.33
N SER A 117 5.98 -13.31 10.72
CA SER A 117 5.63 -12.91 12.09
C SER A 117 4.22 -13.38 12.51
N SER A 118 3.33 -13.73 11.57
CA SER A 118 1.98 -14.24 11.84
C SER A 118 1.92 -15.68 12.42
N SER A 119 3.05 -16.24 12.85
CA SER A 119 3.09 -17.50 13.61
C SER A 119 2.35 -17.33 14.94
N PRO A 120 1.33 -18.15 15.27
CA PRO A 120 0.58 -17.97 16.51
C PRO A 120 1.52 -18.13 17.73
N PRO A 121 1.44 -17.26 18.75
CA PRO A 121 2.12 -17.54 20.00
C PRO A 121 1.55 -18.84 20.56
N ALA A 122 2.44 -19.78 20.89
CA ALA A 122 2.09 -20.99 21.61
C ALA A 122 1.28 -20.59 22.87
N LYS A 123 0.13 -21.25 23.06
CA LYS A 123 -0.80 -21.03 24.18
C LYS A 123 -0.05 -20.87 25.51
N ALA A 124 -0.09 -19.67 26.08
CA ALA A 124 0.11 -19.46 27.50
C ALA A 124 -1.20 -18.92 28.07
N SER A 125 -1.92 -19.78 28.77
CA SER A 125 -3.11 -19.46 29.54
C SER A 125 -2.76 -18.53 30.70
N SER A 126 -3.30 -17.31 30.71
CA SER A 126 -3.54 -16.57 31.96
C SER A 126 -4.68 -15.57 31.78
N SER A 127 -5.72 -15.81 32.56
CA SER A 127 -6.94 -15.01 32.71
C SER A 127 -6.68 -13.57 33.17
N SER A 128 -7.19 -12.59 32.42
CA SER A 128 -7.91 -11.45 32.99
C SER A 128 -8.67 -10.65 31.92
N SER A 129 -9.96 -10.53 32.17
CA SER A 129 -10.96 -9.77 31.42
C SER A 129 -10.60 -8.29 31.30
N ARG A 130 -10.51 -7.78 30.05
CA ARG A 130 -11.01 -6.45 29.64
C ARG A 130 -11.53 -6.54 28.20
N HIS A 131 -12.81 -6.22 28.06
CA HIS A 131 -13.62 -6.33 26.85
C HIS A 131 -13.43 -5.10 25.96
N SER A 132 -12.54 -5.19 24.96
CA SER A 132 -12.39 -4.23 23.85
C SER A 132 -11.67 -4.86 22.63
N THR A 133 -12.10 -6.03 22.11
CA THR A 133 -11.25 -6.79 21.16
C THR A 133 -11.83 -7.12 19.78
N SER A 134 -13.11 -6.91 19.46
CA SER A 134 -13.63 -7.44 18.18
C SER A 134 -13.16 -6.68 16.92
N SER A 135 -13.07 -5.35 16.94
CA SER A 135 -12.85 -4.55 15.71
C SER A 135 -11.37 -4.49 15.28
N SER A 136 -10.46 -4.47 16.26
CA SER A 136 -9.00 -4.43 15.99
C SER A 136 -8.50 -5.77 15.46
N GLU A 137 -8.97 -6.88 16.03
CA GLU A 137 -8.60 -8.23 15.59
C GLU A 137 -9.13 -8.58 14.19
N VAL A 138 -10.25 -8.01 13.76
CA VAL A 138 -10.75 -8.16 12.38
C VAL A 138 -9.89 -7.36 11.40
N SER A 139 -9.42 -6.17 11.79
CA SER A 139 -8.55 -5.35 10.95
C SER A 139 -7.17 -5.98 10.75
N GLU A 140 -6.58 -6.56 11.81
CA GLU A 140 -5.30 -7.26 11.71
C GLU A 140 -5.37 -8.50 10.80
N ARG A 141 -6.45 -9.29 10.91
CA ARG A 141 -6.66 -10.45 10.03
C ARG A 141 -6.77 -10.07 8.55
N HIS A 142 -7.36 -8.90 8.26
CA HIS A 142 -7.38 -8.38 6.88
C HIS A 142 -5.98 -7.99 6.40
N VAL A 143 -5.17 -7.35 7.25
CA VAL A 143 -3.78 -7.03 6.92
C VAL A 143 -2.97 -8.30 6.66
N GLU A 144 -3.08 -9.31 7.50
CA GLU A 144 -2.40 -10.60 7.29
C GLU A 144 -2.81 -11.26 5.96
N SER A 145 -4.10 -11.22 5.64
CA SER A 145 -4.62 -11.76 4.38
C SER A 145 -4.04 -10.99 3.18
N MET A 146 -3.93 -9.67 3.28
CA MET A 146 -3.29 -8.85 2.24
C MET A 146 -1.80 -9.09 2.11
N VAL A 147 -1.07 -9.26 3.22
CA VAL A 147 0.36 -9.60 3.19
C VAL A 147 0.56 -10.90 2.42
N LYS A 148 -0.21 -11.94 2.75
CA LYS A 148 -0.14 -13.24 2.05
C LYS A 148 -0.44 -13.09 0.56
N TYR A 149 -1.48 -12.32 0.23
CA TYR A 149 -1.86 -12.04 -1.16
C TYR A 149 -0.74 -11.34 -1.95
N VAL A 150 -0.15 -10.27 -1.39
CA VAL A 150 0.94 -9.52 -2.03
C VAL A 150 2.17 -10.42 -2.22
N VAL A 151 2.56 -11.17 -1.20
CA VAL A 151 3.71 -12.10 -1.28
C VAL A 151 3.48 -13.15 -2.37
N GLN A 152 2.31 -13.79 -2.38
CA GLN A 152 2.00 -14.87 -3.34
C GLN A 152 1.89 -14.36 -4.77
N THR A 153 1.29 -13.18 -4.98
CA THR A 153 1.01 -12.65 -6.31
C THR A 153 2.25 -12.02 -6.94
N HIS A 154 3.06 -11.33 -6.13
CA HIS A 154 4.06 -10.40 -6.66
C HIS A 154 5.50 -10.72 -6.28
N LEU A 155 5.73 -11.31 -5.10
CA LEU A 155 7.08 -11.50 -4.57
C LEU A 155 7.57 -12.96 -4.74
N GLY A 156 6.65 -13.86 -5.07
CA GLY A 156 6.90 -15.30 -5.16
C GLY A 156 7.23 -15.91 -3.80
N ALA A 157 7.12 -17.24 -3.72
CA ALA A 157 7.64 -17.99 -2.59
C ALA A 157 9.17 -18.04 -2.67
N ALA A 158 9.86 -16.96 -2.30
CA ALA A 158 11.30 -16.99 -2.07
C ALA A 158 11.59 -17.83 -0.80
N GLY A 159 11.53 -19.15 -0.94
CA GLY A 159 11.61 -20.08 0.19
C GLY A 159 11.45 -21.56 -0.13
N ALA A 160 11.90 -22.04 -1.30
CA ALA A 160 12.11 -23.47 -1.54
C ALA A 160 13.11 -23.70 -2.69
N GLY A 161 14.39 -23.90 -2.36
CA GLY A 161 15.39 -24.40 -3.32
C GLY A 161 16.72 -23.64 -3.30
N GLY A 162 17.71 -24.22 -2.64
CA GLY A 162 19.08 -23.69 -2.63
C GLY A 162 20.01 -24.29 -1.57
N LYS A 163 19.82 -25.56 -1.19
CA LYS A 163 20.90 -26.43 -0.74
C LYS A 163 21.12 -27.46 -1.85
N GLY A 164 22.33 -27.51 -2.38
CA GLY A 164 22.76 -28.39 -3.46
C GLY A 164 24.07 -27.88 -4.01
#